data_AF-A0A2T7T552-F1
#
_entry.id   AF-A0A2T7T552-F1
#
_cell.length_a   1.000
_cell.length_b   1.000
_cell.length_c   1.000
_cell.angle_alpha   90.00
_cell.angle_beta   90.00
_cell.angle_gamma   90.00
#
_symmetry.space_group_name_H-M   'P 1'
#
loop_
_entity.id
_entity.type
_entity.pdbx_description
1 polymer ?
#
loop_
_entity_poly.entity_id
_entity_poly.type
_entity_poly.pdbx_seq_one_letter_code
_entity_poly.pdbx_strand_id
1 'polypeptide(L)'
;MQLIDLKGLIRLVNGCTKVSCGPFKEWVTEVILTVQREGSYTFPEARTESADQAAPAAVAEPGAPVSYALPEQVADAIVRLEERNVRLDEEFAAVQRESLALRRESLATQREALAAHQATARAMERIAEQLDAVLTERSDGSGGSGGPGGTDRQAPAPAPVTQPPRPTAEAVLADWKTRMSVTEDVWAVAVTIAPALAEDGELRQPLESIASRTGLSVHRVNECLRFMRKHACIDARGGAPDGSPVYVLRTAPH
;
A
#
# COMPACT_ATOMS: atom_id res chain seq x y z
N MET A 1 -20.52 18.53 -12.25
CA MET A 1 -19.43 19.02 -13.11
C MET A 1 -18.78 20.20 -12.42
N GLN A 2 -17.46 20.15 -12.15
CA GLN A 2 -16.73 21.34 -11.73
C GLN A 2 -16.41 22.15 -12.98
N LEU A 3 -17.16 23.23 -13.21
CA LEU A 3 -16.82 24.21 -14.22
C LEU A 3 -15.49 24.84 -13.79
N ILE A 4 -14.43 24.66 -14.58
CA ILE A 4 -13.15 25.32 -14.32
C ILE A 4 -13.36 26.80 -14.66
N ASP A 5 -13.33 27.67 -13.65
CA ASP A 5 -13.32 29.11 -13.86
C ASP A 5 -11.98 29.55 -14.47
N LEU A 6 -11.94 30.74 -15.08
CA LEU A 6 -10.74 31.28 -15.73
C LEU A 6 -9.52 31.26 -14.77
N LYS A 7 -9.77 31.51 -13.48
CA LYS A 7 -8.76 31.48 -12.42
C LYS A 7 -8.17 30.07 -12.23
N GLY A 8 -9.00 29.04 -12.26
CA GLY A 8 -8.60 27.63 -12.21
C GLY A 8 -7.77 27.25 -13.43
N LEU A 9 -8.17 27.69 -14.62
CA LEU A 9 -7.44 27.40 -15.87
C LEU A 9 -6.03 28.00 -15.85
N ILE A 10 -5.89 29.26 -15.40
CA ILE A 10 -4.59 29.93 -15.27
C ILE A 10 -3.69 29.21 -14.26
N ARG A 11 -4.24 28.78 -13.12
CA ARG A 11 -3.49 28.01 -12.12
C ARG A 11 -3.01 26.67 -12.67
N LEU A 12 -3.85 25.98 -13.45
CA LEU A 12 -3.53 24.69 -14.07
C LEU A 12 -2.39 24.81 -15.10
N VAL A 13 -2.45 25.83 -15.96
CA VAL A 13 -1.40 26.10 -16.95
C VAL A 13 -0.08 26.45 -16.30
N ASN A 14 -0.10 27.30 -15.27
CA ASN A 14 1.11 27.66 -14.53
C ASN A 14 1.71 26.48 -13.75
N GLY A 15 0.87 25.54 -13.29
CA GLY A 15 1.32 24.31 -12.65
C GLY A 15 1.89 23.27 -13.62
N CYS A 16 1.59 23.35 -14.92
CA CYS A 16 2.12 22.42 -15.92
C CYS A 16 3.59 22.76 -16.26
N THR A 17 4.53 21.98 -15.74
CA THR A 17 5.98 22.17 -15.97
C THR A 17 6.55 21.30 -17.08
N LYS A 18 5.80 20.30 -17.57
CA LYS A 18 6.26 19.37 -18.60
C LYS A 18 6.32 20.05 -19.97
N VAL A 19 7.42 19.87 -20.69
CA VAL A 19 7.63 20.45 -22.04
C VAL A 19 6.58 19.93 -23.04
N SER A 20 6.14 18.68 -22.89
CA SER A 20 5.10 18.06 -23.71
C SER A 20 3.73 18.74 -23.59
N CYS A 21 3.52 19.60 -22.59
CA CYS A 21 2.28 20.36 -22.43
C CYS A 21 2.24 21.66 -23.26
N GLY A 22 3.25 21.93 -24.10
CA GLY A 22 3.29 23.11 -24.97
C GLY A 22 1.99 23.38 -25.74
N PRO A 23 1.45 22.39 -26.48
CA PRO A 23 0.20 22.57 -27.24
C PRO A 23 -1.00 22.94 -26.37
N PHE A 24 -1.10 22.37 -25.17
CA PHE A 24 -2.16 22.70 -24.22
C PHE A 24 -2.04 24.15 -23.72
N LYS A 25 -0.81 24.63 -23.45
CA LYS A 25 -0.57 26.01 -23.00
C LYS A 25 -0.89 27.04 -24.10
N GLU A 26 -0.53 26.71 -25.33
CA GLU A 26 -0.83 27.52 -26.52
C GLU A 26 -2.35 27.64 -26.73
N TRP A 27 -3.05 26.52 -26.72
CA TRP A 27 -4.51 26.49 -26.79
C TRP A 27 -5.17 27.30 -25.66
N VAL A 28 -4.71 27.18 -24.41
CA VAL A 28 -5.26 28.00 -23.31
C VAL A 28 -5.01 29.49 -23.52
N THR A 29 -3.90 29.88 -24.14
CA THR A 29 -3.63 31.28 -24.46
C THR A 29 -4.64 31.79 -25.49
N GLU A 30 -4.98 31.00 -26.51
CA GLU A 30 -6.05 31.33 -27.45
C GLU A 30 -7.40 31.48 -26.74
N VAL A 31 -7.76 30.54 -25.86
CA VAL A 31 -9.00 30.62 -25.07
C VAL A 31 -9.06 31.93 -24.27
N ILE A 32 -7.97 32.29 -23.59
CA ILE A 32 -7.91 33.55 -22.80
C ILE A 32 -8.07 34.77 -23.71
N LEU A 33 -7.39 34.79 -24.86
CA LEU A 33 -7.47 35.89 -25.82
C LEU A 33 -8.89 36.05 -26.38
N THR A 34 -9.57 34.95 -26.71
CA THR A 34 -10.95 34.98 -27.21
C THR A 34 -11.92 35.44 -26.12
N VAL A 35 -11.80 34.93 -24.89
CA VAL A 35 -12.62 35.43 -23.77
C VAL A 35 -12.42 36.93 -23.55
N GLN A 36 -11.19 37.44 -23.66
CA GLN A 36 -10.91 38.86 -23.52
C GLN A 36 -11.50 39.72 -24.65
N ARG A 37 -11.51 39.21 -25.89
CA ARG A 37 -12.04 39.93 -27.05
C ARG A 37 -13.57 39.86 -27.16
N GLU A 38 -14.14 38.70 -26.88
CA GLU A 38 -15.54 38.37 -27.20
C GLU A 38 -16.40 38.20 -25.93
N GLY A 39 -15.78 38.28 -24.74
CA GLY A 39 -16.45 38.15 -23.44
C GLY A 39 -16.79 36.70 -23.05
N SER A 40 -16.63 35.74 -23.96
CA SER A 40 -16.89 34.32 -23.70
C SER A 40 -16.09 33.44 -24.67
N TYR A 41 -15.92 32.16 -24.30
CA TYR A 41 -15.39 31.13 -25.19
C TYR A 41 -16.29 29.91 -25.06
N THR A 42 -16.80 29.44 -26.20
CA THR A 42 -17.64 28.23 -26.28
C THR A 42 -16.95 27.23 -27.18
N PHE A 43 -16.94 25.97 -26.75
CA PHE A 43 -16.44 24.89 -27.60
C PHE A 43 -17.40 24.69 -28.77
N PRO A 44 -16.90 24.53 -30.00
CA PRO A 44 -17.73 24.12 -31.12
C PRO A 44 -18.40 22.78 -30.78
N GLU A 45 -19.72 22.71 -30.90
CA GLU A 45 -20.43 21.44 -30.81
C GLU A 45 -19.95 20.54 -31.95
N ALA A 46 -19.53 19.31 -31.62
CA ALA A 46 -19.16 18.33 -32.62
C ALA A 46 -20.43 18.02 -33.42
N ARG A 47 -20.45 18.41 -34.69
CA ARG A 47 -21.52 18.08 -35.62
C ARG A 47 -21.47 16.56 -35.82
N THR A 48 -22.21 15.83 -34.98
CA THR A 48 -22.41 14.40 -35.17
C THR A 48 -23.14 14.24 -36.50
N GLU A 49 -22.61 13.40 -37.38
CA GLU A 49 -23.16 13.13 -38.72
C GLU A 49 -24.63 12.64 -38.68
N SER A 50 -25.17 12.34 -37.49
CA SER A 50 -26.59 12.11 -37.25
C SER A 50 -27.50 13.33 -37.43
N ALA A 51 -26.96 14.56 -37.49
CA ALA A 51 -27.75 15.78 -37.66
C ALA A 51 -28.15 16.07 -39.12
N ASP A 52 -27.46 15.49 -40.11
CA ASP A 52 -27.71 15.76 -41.54
C ASP A 52 -28.91 14.96 -42.11
N GLN A 53 -29.58 14.14 -41.31
CA GLN A 53 -30.79 13.38 -41.72
C GLN A 53 -32.07 13.81 -40.98
N ALA A 54 -32.05 14.91 -40.21
CA ALA A 54 -33.25 15.47 -39.61
C ALA A 54 -33.51 16.90 -40.09
N ALA A 55 -34.65 17.07 -40.76
CA ALA A 55 -35.23 18.35 -41.20
C ALA A 55 -35.29 19.40 -40.06
N PRO A 56 -35.42 20.71 -40.38
CA PRO A 56 -34.99 21.79 -39.51
C PRO A 56 -35.93 22.01 -38.33
N ALA A 57 -35.37 22.51 -37.22
CA ALA A 57 -36.05 23.09 -36.05
C ALA A 57 -36.67 22.16 -35.01
N ALA A 58 -36.05 21.01 -34.71
CA ALA A 58 -36.29 20.37 -33.41
C ALA A 58 -35.44 21.07 -32.34
N VAL A 59 -36.12 21.79 -31.45
CA VAL A 59 -35.58 22.38 -30.22
C VAL A 59 -34.75 21.31 -29.49
N ALA A 60 -33.46 21.59 -29.28
CA ALA A 60 -32.57 20.71 -28.52
C ALA A 60 -33.19 20.44 -27.14
N GLU A 61 -33.49 19.17 -26.84
CA GLU A 61 -33.98 18.80 -25.52
C GLU A 61 -32.93 19.09 -24.46
N PRO A 62 -33.28 19.77 -23.35
CA PRO A 62 -32.35 20.05 -22.27
C PRO A 62 -31.96 18.72 -21.57
N GLY A 63 -30.87 18.11 -22.03
CA GLY A 63 -30.37 16.85 -21.48
C GLY A 63 -29.70 15.91 -22.49
N ALA A 64 -29.72 16.21 -23.79
CA ALA A 64 -28.95 15.44 -24.77
C ALA A 64 -27.44 15.58 -24.48
N PRO A 65 -26.65 14.49 -24.55
CA PRO A 65 -25.21 14.55 -24.35
C PRO A 65 -24.58 15.43 -25.43
N VAL A 66 -24.26 16.66 -25.07
CA VAL A 66 -23.55 17.60 -25.95
C VAL A 66 -22.14 17.05 -26.15
N SER A 67 -21.85 16.61 -27.37
CA SER A 67 -20.50 16.21 -27.77
C SER A 67 -19.71 17.46 -28.15
N TYR A 68 -18.68 17.79 -27.38
CA TYR A 68 -17.80 18.92 -27.70
C TYR A 68 -16.68 18.47 -28.63
N ALA A 69 -16.40 19.24 -29.68
CA ALA A 69 -15.26 18.99 -30.54
C ALA A 69 -13.98 19.31 -29.76
N LEU A 70 -13.26 18.27 -29.34
CA LEU A 70 -11.93 18.42 -28.77
C LEU A 70 -10.97 18.87 -29.89
N PRO A 71 -10.06 19.83 -29.64
CA PRO A 71 -9.02 20.16 -30.61
C PRO A 71 -8.23 18.91 -31.01
N GLU A 72 -7.96 18.73 -32.31
CA GLU A 72 -7.30 17.53 -32.86
C GLU A 72 -5.95 17.25 -32.17
N GLN A 73 -5.16 18.29 -31.87
CA GLN A 73 -3.89 18.11 -31.17
C GLN A 73 -4.05 17.55 -29.75
N VAL A 74 -5.17 17.83 -29.08
CA VAL A 74 -5.48 17.32 -27.75
C VAL A 74 -5.97 15.88 -27.85
N ALA A 75 -6.83 15.56 -28.81
CA ALA A 75 -7.27 14.19 -29.07
C ALA A 75 -6.06 13.28 -29.37
N ASP A 76 -5.16 13.73 -30.25
CA ASP A 76 -3.92 13.03 -30.57
C ASP A 76 -3.00 12.85 -29.35
N ALA A 77 -2.91 13.87 -28.49
CA ALA A 77 -2.11 13.79 -27.28
C ALA A 77 -2.70 12.79 -26.27
N ILE A 78 -4.02 12.70 -26.19
CA ILE A 78 -4.72 11.70 -25.37
C ILE A 78 -4.46 10.31 -25.92
N VAL A 79 -4.65 10.08 -27.23
CA VAL A 79 -4.40 8.77 -27.86
C VAL A 79 -2.96 8.32 -27.64
N ARG A 80 -1.97 9.18 -27.89
CA ARG A 80 -0.55 8.87 -27.63
C ARG A 80 -0.27 8.56 -26.15
N LEU A 81 -0.97 9.23 -25.23
CA LEU A 81 -0.82 8.97 -23.80
C LEU A 81 -1.46 7.63 -23.42
N GLU A 82 -2.62 7.31 -23.97
CA GLU A 82 -3.33 6.05 -23.75
C GLU A 82 -2.51 4.86 -24.29
N GLU A 83 -1.99 4.94 -25.51
CA GLU A 83 -1.10 3.92 -26.07
C GLU A 83 0.13 3.68 -25.19
N ARG A 84 0.75 4.76 -24.70
CA ARG A 84 1.88 4.65 -23.79
C ARG A 84 1.48 4.00 -22.46
N ASN A 85 0.31 4.34 -21.92
CA ASN A 85 -0.18 3.77 -20.67
C ASN A 85 -0.47 2.28 -20.81
N VAL A 86 -1.14 1.87 -21.90
CA VAL A 86 -1.40 0.46 -22.20
C VAL A 86 -0.10 -0.34 -22.23
N ARG A 87 0.94 0.18 -22.90
CA ARG A 87 2.26 -0.48 -22.93
C ARG A 87 2.88 -0.61 -21.54
N LEU A 88 2.82 0.44 -20.71
CA LEU A 88 3.34 0.39 -19.35
C LEU A 88 2.57 -0.59 -18.47
N ASP A 89 1.26 -0.68 -18.64
CA ASP A 89 0.41 -1.63 -17.92
C ASP A 89 0.73 -3.09 -18.31
N GLU A 90 0.99 -3.34 -19.60
CA GLU A 90 1.44 -4.64 -20.10
C GLU A 90 2.80 -5.07 -19.49
N GLU A 91 3.77 -4.15 -19.48
CA GLU A 91 5.09 -4.37 -18.86
C GLU A 91 4.94 -4.66 -17.36
N PHE A 92 4.13 -3.88 -16.65
CA PHE A 92 3.87 -4.10 -15.23
C PHE A 92 3.19 -5.45 -14.96
N ALA A 93 2.21 -5.82 -15.79
CA ALA A 93 1.54 -7.12 -15.70
C ALA A 93 2.50 -8.29 -15.98
N ALA A 94 3.51 -8.11 -16.84
CA ALA A 94 4.55 -9.10 -17.06
C ALA A 94 5.44 -9.29 -15.81
N VAL A 95 5.96 -8.20 -15.25
CA VAL A 95 6.79 -8.23 -14.03
C VAL A 95 6.04 -8.84 -12.85
N GLN A 96 4.75 -8.52 -12.69
CA GLN A 96 3.92 -9.10 -11.63
C GLN A 96 3.75 -10.61 -11.77
N ARG A 97 3.57 -11.11 -13.00
CA ARG A 97 3.48 -12.55 -13.26
C ARG A 97 4.78 -13.26 -12.90
N GLU A 98 5.92 -12.69 -13.27
CA GLU A 98 7.24 -13.23 -12.94
C GLU A 98 7.49 -13.25 -11.42
N SER A 99 7.17 -12.15 -10.73
CA SER A 99 7.28 -12.06 -9.27
C SER A 99 6.42 -13.10 -8.54
N LEU A 100 5.19 -13.34 -9.03
CA LEU A 100 4.33 -14.39 -8.49
C LEU A 100 4.87 -15.79 -8.77
N ALA A 101 5.48 -16.03 -9.93
CA ALA A 101 6.13 -17.30 -10.26
C ALA A 101 7.29 -17.58 -9.30
N LEU A 102 8.22 -16.63 -9.15
CA LEU A 102 9.35 -16.74 -8.22
C LEU A 102 8.89 -16.95 -6.77
N ARG A 103 7.83 -16.26 -6.34
CA ARG A 103 7.27 -16.44 -4.98
C ARG A 103 6.70 -17.84 -4.79
N ARG A 104 6.05 -18.41 -5.81
CA ARG A 104 5.53 -19.79 -5.75
C ARG A 104 6.66 -20.81 -5.69
N GLU A 105 7.71 -20.62 -6.49
CA GLU A 105 8.90 -21.47 -6.46
C GLU A 105 9.61 -21.42 -5.10
N SER A 106 9.78 -20.22 -4.52
CA SER A 106 10.34 -20.07 -3.18
C SER A 106 9.50 -20.77 -2.10
N LEU A 107 8.17 -20.71 -2.20
CA LEU A 107 7.29 -21.44 -1.27
C LEU A 107 7.39 -22.96 -1.46
N ALA A 108 7.59 -23.43 -2.70
CA ALA A 108 7.80 -24.85 -2.97
C ALA A 108 9.11 -25.34 -2.34
N THR A 109 10.22 -24.64 -2.56
CA THR A 109 11.53 -25.00 -1.99
C THR A 109 11.51 -24.93 -0.46
N GLN A 110 10.84 -23.95 0.15
CA GLN A 110 10.65 -23.88 1.60
C GLN A 110 9.87 -25.08 2.15
N ARG A 111 8.82 -25.53 1.45
CA ARG A 111 8.05 -26.72 1.86
C ARG A 111 8.89 -27.99 1.79
N GLU A 112 9.67 -28.15 0.73
CA GLU A 112 10.60 -29.28 0.60
C GLU A 112 11.66 -29.26 1.71
N ALA A 113 12.23 -28.09 2.01
CA ALA A 113 13.17 -27.94 3.12
C ALA A 113 12.54 -28.28 4.48
N LEU A 114 11.30 -27.83 4.74
CA LEU A 114 10.57 -28.20 5.96
C LEU A 114 10.31 -29.70 6.04
N ALA A 115 9.94 -30.34 4.93
CA ALA A 115 9.75 -31.80 4.89
C ALA A 115 11.06 -32.56 5.16
N ALA A 116 12.18 -32.09 4.60
CA ALA A 116 13.50 -32.64 4.89
C ALA A 116 13.86 -32.48 6.37
N HIS A 117 13.65 -31.29 6.95
CA HIS A 117 13.87 -31.05 8.38
C HIS A 117 13.03 -31.97 9.26
N GLN A 118 11.75 -32.18 8.94
CA GLN A 118 10.89 -33.11 9.67
C GLN A 118 11.40 -34.56 9.58
N ALA A 119 11.87 -34.99 8.40
CA ALA A 119 12.45 -36.33 8.24
C ALA A 119 13.72 -36.49 9.09
N THR A 120 14.59 -35.47 9.15
CA THR A 120 15.77 -35.48 10.01
C THR A 120 15.41 -35.54 11.50
N ALA A 121 14.42 -34.76 11.95
CA ALA A 121 13.96 -34.79 13.34
C ALA A 121 13.41 -36.18 13.73
N ARG A 122 12.61 -36.81 12.86
CA ARG A 122 12.10 -38.18 13.07
C ARG A 122 13.20 -39.24 13.06
N ALA A 123 14.27 -39.05 12.29
CA ALA A 123 15.41 -39.94 12.33
C ALA A 123 16.16 -39.82 13.67
N MET A 124 16.35 -38.59 14.16
CA MET A 124 16.95 -38.35 15.48
C MET A 124 16.11 -38.95 16.61
N GLU A 125 14.79 -38.81 16.56
CA GLU A 125 13.87 -39.40 17.54
C GLU A 125 14.03 -40.92 17.61
N ARG A 126 14.04 -41.61 16.46
CA ARG A 126 14.28 -43.07 16.41
C ARG A 126 15.64 -43.46 16.95
N ILE A 127 16.69 -42.68 16.66
CA ILE A 127 18.04 -42.93 17.22
C ILE A 127 18.01 -42.80 18.75
N ALA A 128 17.32 -41.79 19.27
CA ALA A 128 17.18 -41.59 20.72
C ALA A 128 16.41 -42.75 21.38
N GLU A 129 15.28 -43.20 20.81
CA GLU A 129 14.53 -44.36 21.30
C GLU A 129 15.39 -45.64 21.31
N GLN A 130 16.19 -45.85 20.27
CA GLN A 130 17.06 -47.02 20.16
C GLN A 130 18.20 -46.99 21.20
N LEU A 131 18.75 -45.79 21.49
CA LEU A 131 19.73 -45.59 22.57
C LEU A 131 19.11 -45.87 23.94
N ASP A 132 17.87 -45.41 24.18
CA ASP A 132 17.17 -45.58 25.46
C ASP A 132 16.84 -47.06 25.73
N ALA A 133 16.46 -47.81 24.70
CA ALA A 133 16.26 -49.26 24.76
C ALA A 133 17.56 -50.01 25.14
N VAL A 134 18.70 -49.65 24.54
CA VAL A 134 20.01 -50.26 24.87
C VAL A 134 20.45 -49.93 26.30
N LEU A 135 20.15 -48.72 26.78
CA LEU A 135 20.45 -48.30 28.15
C LEU A 135 19.57 -49.02 29.19
N THR A 136 18.29 -49.25 28.89
CA THR A 136 17.36 -50.01 29.75
C THR A 136 17.69 -51.49 29.80
N GLU A 137 17.99 -52.14 28.66
CA GLU A 137 18.44 -53.55 28.64
C GLU A 137 19.74 -53.77 29.44
N ARG A 138 20.62 -52.76 29.51
CA ARG A 138 21.84 -52.79 30.33
C ARG A 138 21.56 -52.60 31.82
N SER A 139 20.45 -51.96 32.17
CA SER A 139 20.03 -51.68 33.55
C SER A 139 19.34 -52.88 34.20
N ASP A 140 18.64 -53.70 33.40
CA ASP A 140 17.96 -54.92 33.88
C ASP A 140 18.94 -56.07 34.23
N GLY A 141 20.22 -55.93 33.90
CA GLY A 141 21.30 -56.86 34.30
C GLY A 141 21.95 -56.56 35.65
N SER A 142 21.56 -55.50 36.36
CA SER A 142 22.18 -55.11 37.64
C SER A 142 21.11 -54.92 38.72
N GLY A 143 20.67 -56.03 39.31
CA GLY A 143 19.83 -56.01 40.51
C GLY A 143 20.52 -55.32 41.69
N GLY A 144 19.80 -54.42 42.38
CA GLY A 144 20.33 -53.80 43.59
C GLY A 144 19.52 -52.64 44.18
N SER A 145 18.33 -52.93 44.71
CA SER A 145 17.79 -52.46 46.00
C SER A 145 17.78 -50.96 46.41
N GLY A 146 16.55 -50.50 46.73
CA GLY A 146 16.24 -49.47 47.75
C GLY A 146 16.00 -48.05 47.19
N GLY A 147 14.93 -47.33 47.49
CA GLY A 147 13.79 -47.44 48.40
C GLY A 147 12.88 -46.20 48.20
N PRO A 148 11.69 -46.14 48.81
CA PRO A 148 10.65 -45.17 48.46
C PRO A 148 10.77 -43.87 49.27
N GLY A 149 10.49 -42.73 48.67
CA GLY A 149 10.43 -41.46 49.42
C GLY A 149 9.94 -40.28 48.61
N GLY A 150 8.85 -39.66 49.08
CA GLY A 150 8.62 -38.23 48.89
C GLY A 150 7.53 -37.82 47.90
N THR A 151 6.28 -38.22 48.13
CA THR A 151 5.14 -37.42 47.67
C THR A 151 4.91 -36.29 48.66
N ASP A 152 5.40 -35.08 48.34
CA ASP A 152 4.89 -33.84 48.93
C ASP A 152 4.79 -32.75 47.86
N ARG A 153 3.63 -32.76 47.19
CA ARG A 153 2.76 -31.60 46.93
C ARG A 153 3.46 -30.25 46.69
N GLN A 154 4.07 -30.09 45.51
CA GLN A 154 4.37 -28.78 44.94
C GLN A 154 3.04 -28.02 44.72
N ALA A 155 2.82 -26.96 45.49
CA ALA A 155 1.73 -26.03 45.26
C ALA A 155 1.85 -25.39 43.87
N PRO A 156 0.75 -25.20 43.12
CA PRO A 156 0.80 -24.54 41.82
C PRO A 156 1.29 -23.10 42.00
N ALA A 157 2.41 -22.79 41.35
CA ALA A 157 2.90 -21.42 41.22
C ALA A 157 1.80 -20.53 40.61
N PRO A 158 1.65 -19.27 41.04
CA PRO A 158 0.69 -18.36 40.44
C PRO A 158 1.00 -18.22 38.95
N ALA A 159 0.02 -18.52 38.12
CA ALA A 159 0.12 -18.33 36.67
C ALA A 159 0.62 -16.90 36.40
N PRO A 160 1.63 -16.71 35.53
CA PRO A 160 1.96 -15.38 35.08
C PRO A 160 0.71 -14.82 34.40
N VAL A 161 0.23 -13.69 34.93
CA VAL A 161 -0.79 -12.88 34.28
C VAL A 161 -0.32 -12.60 32.86
N THR A 162 -0.93 -13.30 31.90
CA THR A 162 -0.73 -13.08 30.48
C THR A 162 -1.30 -11.70 30.17
N GLN A 163 -0.45 -10.68 30.25
CA GLN A 163 -0.75 -9.40 29.64
C GLN A 163 -1.00 -9.67 28.15
N PRO A 164 -2.04 -9.08 27.53
CA PRO A 164 -2.25 -9.22 26.09
C PRO A 164 -0.93 -8.85 25.39
N PRO A 165 -0.47 -9.65 24.43
CA PRO A 165 0.83 -9.43 23.82
C PRO A 165 0.82 -8.04 23.19
N ARG A 166 1.68 -7.14 23.71
CA ARG A 166 1.92 -5.86 23.06
C ARG A 166 2.30 -6.17 21.61
N PRO A 167 1.63 -5.57 20.62
CA PRO A 167 1.93 -5.87 19.22
C PRO A 167 3.39 -5.48 18.97
N THR A 168 4.24 -6.46 18.66
CA THR A 168 5.64 -6.19 18.32
C THR A 168 5.69 -5.41 17.01
N ALA A 169 6.73 -4.58 16.82
CA ALA A 169 6.90 -3.83 15.57
C ALA A 169 6.85 -4.76 14.33
N GLU A 170 7.34 -5.98 14.47
CA GLU A 170 7.26 -7.03 13.43
C GLU A 170 5.82 -7.46 13.13
N ALA A 171 4.98 -7.65 14.16
CA ALA A 171 3.57 -8.00 13.99
C ALA A 171 2.78 -6.86 13.32
N VAL A 172 3.07 -5.61 13.70
CA VAL A 172 2.50 -4.41 13.07
C VAL A 172 2.87 -4.32 11.59
N LEU A 173 4.15 -4.53 11.27
CA LEU A 173 4.64 -4.50 9.90
C LEU A 173 4.06 -5.64 9.06
N ALA A 174 3.92 -6.85 9.63
CA ALA A 174 3.29 -7.99 8.97
C ALA A 174 1.82 -7.71 8.64
N ASP A 175 1.07 -7.18 9.59
CA ASP A 175 -0.33 -6.77 9.42
C ASP A 175 -0.47 -5.71 8.32
N TRP A 176 0.37 -4.67 8.36
CA TRP A 176 0.38 -3.61 7.34
C TRP A 176 0.70 -4.12 5.94
N LYS A 177 1.64 -5.07 5.82
CA LYS A 177 2.00 -5.70 4.55
C LYS A 177 0.84 -6.47 3.91
N THR A 178 -0.16 -6.90 4.68
CA THR A 178 -1.38 -7.51 4.12
C THR A 178 -2.40 -6.47 3.60
N ARG A 179 -2.36 -5.24 4.11
CA ARG A 179 -3.36 -4.18 3.83
C ARG A 179 -2.93 -3.16 2.78
N MET A 180 -1.63 -3.02 2.50
CA MET A 180 -1.10 -2.01 1.57
C MET A 180 -0.13 -2.59 0.54
N SER A 181 -0.09 -1.97 -0.65
CA SER A 181 0.90 -2.29 -1.68
C SER A 181 2.28 -1.72 -1.30
N VAL A 182 3.30 -2.59 -1.32
CA VAL A 182 4.67 -2.29 -0.87
C VAL A 182 5.42 -1.50 -1.95
N THR A 183 5.36 -0.17 -1.92
CA THR A 183 6.34 0.69 -2.59
C THR A 183 7.50 0.98 -1.63
N GLU A 184 8.72 1.08 -2.14
CA GLU A 184 9.95 1.25 -1.34
C GLU A 184 9.86 2.41 -0.34
N ASP A 185 9.36 3.57 -0.76
CA ASP A 185 9.24 4.75 0.11
C ASP A 185 8.23 4.56 1.25
N VAL A 186 7.08 3.95 0.95
CA VAL A 186 6.03 3.68 1.95
C VAL A 186 6.55 2.67 2.98
N TRP A 187 7.34 1.69 2.55
CA TRP A 187 7.96 0.73 3.45
C TRP A 187 9.07 1.36 4.31
N ALA A 188 9.88 2.24 3.76
CA ALA A 188 10.89 2.98 4.51
C ALA A 188 10.26 3.82 5.64
N VAL A 189 9.14 4.51 5.34
CA VAL A 189 8.35 5.23 6.35
C VAL A 189 7.75 4.26 7.36
N ALA A 190 7.15 3.14 6.91
CA ALA A 190 6.53 2.15 7.78
C ALA A 190 7.51 1.55 8.80
N VAL A 191 8.69 1.11 8.37
CA VAL A 191 9.75 0.57 9.24
C VAL A 191 10.24 1.61 10.24
N THR A 192 10.26 2.89 9.83
CA THR A 192 10.71 3.99 10.68
C THR A 192 9.73 4.29 11.81
N ILE A 193 8.42 4.18 11.56
CA ILE A 193 7.35 4.56 12.50
C ILE A 193 6.76 3.39 13.29
N ALA A 194 6.84 2.15 12.78
CA ALA A 194 6.26 0.97 13.42
C ALA A 194 6.82 0.71 14.84
N PRO A 195 8.13 0.88 15.13
CA PRO A 195 8.65 0.73 16.48
C PRO A 195 8.06 1.74 17.47
N ALA A 196 8.01 3.02 17.09
CA ALA A 196 7.42 4.07 17.93
C ALA A 196 5.93 3.80 18.21
N LEU A 197 5.20 3.30 17.20
CA LEU A 197 3.80 2.94 17.36
C LEU A 197 3.60 1.67 18.21
N ALA A 198 4.52 0.71 18.16
CA ALA A 198 4.48 -0.52 18.97
C ALA A 198 4.82 -0.26 20.45
N GLU A 199 5.75 0.66 20.72
CA GLU A 199 6.19 1.01 22.07
C GLU A 199 5.26 2.01 22.76
N ASP A 200 4.94 3.12 22.09
CA ASP A 200 4.20 4.24 22.68
C ASP A 200 2.70 4.20 22.36
N GLY A 201 2.26 3.34 21.42
CA GLY A 201 0.88 3.27 20.93
C GLY A 201 0.47 4.44 20.03
N GLU A 202 1.26 5.52 20.03
CA GLU A 202 1.00 6.75 19.27
C GLU A 202 2.31 7.34 18.72
N LEU A 203 2.29 7.81 17.48
CA LEU A 203 3.38 8.53 16.85
C LEU A 203 3.20 10.03 17.09
N ARG A 204 4.12 10.63 17.86
CA ARG A 204 4.15 12.07 18.21
C ARG A 204 5.43 12.73 17.72
N GLN A 205 5.83 12.45 16.49
CA GLN A 205 7.08 12.97 15.93
C GLN A 205 6.79 13.94 14.79
N PRO A 206 7.54 15.05 14.69
CA PRO A 206 7.42 15.98 13.58
C PRO A 206 7.81 15.29 12.26
N LEU A 207 7.18 15.70 11.16
CA LEU A 207 7.37 15.07 9.84
C LEU A 207 8.81 15.21 9.35
N GLU A 208 9.50 16.27 9.79
CA GLU A 208 10.90 16.58 9.53
C GLU A 208 11.85 15.53 10.14
N SER A 209 11.51 14.98 11.31
CA SER A 209 12.28 13.91 11.95
C SER A 209 12.18 12.60 11.16
N ILE A 210 10.98 12.28 10.68
CA ILE A 210 10.72 11.10 9.86
C ILE A 210 11.41 11.24 8.50
N ALA A 211 11.34 12.43 7.87
CA ALA A 211 12.04 12.75 6.63
C ALA A 211 13.56 12.58 6.78
N SER A 212 14.14 13.07 7.87
CA SER A 212 15.59 12.95 8.14
C SER A 212 16.03 11.50 8.31
N ARG A 213 15.21 10.66 8.95
CA ARG A 213 15.51 9.23 9.16
C ARG A 213 15.30 8.36 7.91
N THR A 214 14.39 8.76 7.03
CA THR A 214 14.04 8.00 5.80
C THR A 214 14.80 8.48 4.57
N GLY A 215 15.44 9.66 4.61
CA GLY A 215 16.05 10.29 3.45
C GLY A 215 15.03 10.84 2.43
N LEU A 216 13.74 10.84 2.79
CA LEU A 216 12.65 11.33 1.94
C LEU A 216 12.35 12.81 2.21
N SER A 217 11.77 13.49 1.23
CA SER A 217 11.27 14.86 1.46
C SER A 217 10.03 14.85 2.36
N VAL A 218 9.82 15.92 3.13
CA VAL A 218 8.65 16.08 4.02
C VAL A 218 7.32 15.88 3.26
N HIS A 219 7.25 16.38 2.02
CA HIS A 219 6.08 16.18 1.16
C HIS A 219 5.84 14.70 0.84
N ARG A 220 6.90 13.94 0.52
CA ARG A 220 6.79 12.50 0.20
C ARG A 220 6.44 11.66 1.43
N VAL A 221 6.98 12.01 2.60
CA VAL A 221 6.58 11.43 3.89
C VAL A 221 5.09 11.67 4.17
N ASN A 222 4.60 12.89 3.92
CA ASN A 222 3.19 13.23 4.10
C ASN A 222 2.28 12.39 3.17
N GLU A 223 2.64 12.26 1.89
CA GLU A 223 1.91 11.40 0.95
C GLU A 223 1.93 9.92 1.39
N CYS A 224 3.05 9.42 1.90
CA CYS A 224 3.15 8.05 2.44
C CYS A 224 2.23 7.85 3.67
N LEU A 225 2.21 8.78 4.62
CA LEU A 225 1.32 8.72 5.78
C LEU A 225 -0.16 8.82 5.38
N ARG A 226 -0.47 9.66 4.37
CA ARG A 226 -1.82 9.77 3.80
C ARG A 226 -2.26 8.45 3.16
N PHE A 227 -1.34 7.79 2.46
CA PHE A 227 -1.54 6.47 1.89
C PHE A 227 -1.79 5.42 2.99
N MET A 228 -0.95 5.36 4.02
CA MET A 228 -1.11 4.43 5.15
C MET A 228 -2.45 4.62 5.90
N ARG A 229 -2.93 5.86 6.02
CA ARG A 229 -4.26 6.17 6.58
C ARG A 229 -5.40 5.64 5.71
N LYS A 230 -5.30 5.81 4.38
CA LYS A 230 -6.29 5.30 3.43
C LYS A 230 -6.42 3.76 3.50
N HIS A 231 -5.31 3.08 3.78
CA HIS A 231 -5.25 1.62 3.94
C HIS A 231 -5.48 1.14 5.38
N ALA A 232 -6.08 1.98 6.23
CA ALA A 232 -6.47 1.63 7.60
C ALA A 232 -5.30 1.10 8.47
N CYS A 233 -4.08 1.56 8.22
CA CYS A 233 -2.90 1.16 9.00
C CYS A 233 -2.66 2.08 10.19
N ILE A 234 -3.00 3.37 10.04
CA ILE A 234 -2.89 4.40 11.08
C ILE A 234 -4.14 5.29 11.05
N ASP A 235 -4.58 5.78 12.21
CA ASP A 235 -5.61 6.81 12.35
C ASP A 235 -4.99 8.11 12.89
N ALA A 236 -5.47 9.25 12.42
CA ALA A 236 -5.04 10.56 12.91
C ALA A 236 -5.89 10.96 14.13
N ARG A 237 -5.27 11.12 15.31
CA ARG A 237 -5.97 11.50 16.55
C ARG A 237 -5.96 13.00 16.87
N GLY A 238 -5.30 13.81 16.04
CA GLY A 238 -5.25 15.26 16.18
C GLY A 238 -3.84 15.82 16.00
N GLY A 239 -3.62 17.05 16.45
CA GLY A 239 -2.30 17.67 16.54
C GLY A 239 -1.85 17.75 17.99
N ALA A 240 -0.58 17.48 18.25
CA ALA A 240 0.05 17.76 19.54
C ALA A 240 0.22 19.30 19.72
N PRO A 241 0.47 19.77 20.95
CA PRO A 241 0.57 21.21 21.26
C PRO A 241 1.69 21.95 20.50
N ASP A 242 2.64 21.20 19.96
CA ASP A 242 3.77 21.62 19.13
C ASP A 242 3.44 21.71 17.63
N GLY A 243 2.22 21.35 17.22
CA GLY A 243 1.78 21.31 15.83
C GLY A 243 2.08 19.99 15.10
N SER A 244 2.67 19.00 15.78
CA SER A 244 2.98 17.68 15.19
C SER A 244 1.71 16.83 15.06
N PRO A 245 1.44 16.19 13.92
CA PRO A 245 0.29 15.29 13.78
C PRO A 245 0.48 14.03 14.65
N VAL A 246 -0.54 13.69 15.44
CA VAL A 246 -0.56 12.48 16.29
C VAL A 246 -1.26 11.35 15.53
N TYR A 247 -0.53 10.26 15.29
CA TYR A 247 -1.08 9.06 14.65
C TYR A 247 -1.15 7.91 15.64
N VAL A 248 -2.18 7.08 15.56
CA VAL A 248 -2.33 5.87 16.39
C VAL A 248 -2.49 4.64 15.52
N LEU A 249 -2.06 3.49 16.03
CA LEU A 249 -2.31 2.20 15.38
C LEU A 249 -3.81 1.93 15.31
N ARG A 250 -4.28 1.60 14.11
CA ARG A 250 -5.61 1.03 13.95
C ARG A 250 -5.50 -0.48 14.05
N THR A 251 -5.78 -1.01 15.23
CA THR A 251 -6.00 -2.45 15.39
C THR A 251 -7.34 -2.81 14.75
N ALA A 252 -7.36 -3.90 13.99
CA ALA A 252 -8.60 -4.40 13.37
C ALA A 252 -9.68 -4.60 14.46
N PRO A 253 -10.96 -4.28 14.20
CA PRO A 253 -12.02 -4.64 15.11
C PRO A 253 -12.07 -6.17 15.22
N HIS A 254 -12.08 -6.67 16.46
CA HIS A 254 -12.40 -8.06 16.77
C HIS A 254 -13.81 -8.41 16.31
#